data_AF-A0A5S4EST7-F1
#
_entry.id   AF-A0A5S4EST7-F1
#
_cell.length_a   1.000
_cell.length_b   1.000
_cell.length_c   1.000
_cell.angle_alpha   90.00
_cell.angle_beta   90.00
_cell.angle_gamma   90.00
#
_symmetry.space_group_name_H-M   'P 1'
#
loop_
_entity.id
_entity.type
_entity.pdbx_description
1 polymer ?
#
loop_
_entity_poly.entity_id
_entity_poly.type
_entity_poly.pdbx_seq_one_letter_code
_entity_poly.pdbx_strand_id
1 'polypeptide(L)'
;MAVWSTVDVSELGHAQRIEADYYRPHYLEVSARLEAVKSVPLTRHLGYLTDGTHVTPNYVPQGVPFLSSSDIDPFIVSPVIEKFISEAEHLRLRHC
;
A
#
# COMPACT_ATOMS: atom_id res chain seq x y z
N MET A 1 15.18 11.33 24.63
CA MET A 1 16.50 11.62 24.03
C MET A 1 16.29 12.07 22.61
N ALA A 2 16.94 13.15 22.18
CA ALA A 2 16.89 13.56 20.77
C ALA A 2 17.67 12.55 19.91
N VAL A 3 17.14 12.20 18.75
CA VAL A 3 17.82 11.38 17.73
C VAL A 3 18.21 12.32 16.60
N TRP A 4 19.48 12.32 16.20
CA TRP A 4 20.00 13.19 15.16
C TRP A 4 20.40 12.37 13.93
N SER A 5 20.22 12.96 12.74
CA SER A 5 20.65 12.44 11.46
C SER A 5 21.10 13.61 10.60
N THR A 6 22.13 13.42 9.77
CA THR A 6 22.62 14.42 8.83
C THR A 6 22.68 13.75 7.47
N VAL A 7 22.07 14.39 6.49
CA VAL A 7 21.88 13.84 5.13
C VAL A 7 22.21 14.95 4.15
N ASP A 8 22.94 14.59 3.10
CA ASP A 8 23.30 15.55 2.06
C ASP A 8 22.08 15.90 1.21
N VAL A 9 22.02 17.14 0.73
CA VAL A 9 20.91 17.59 -0.14
C VAL A 9 20.82 16.77 -1.42
N SER A 10 21.95 16.25 -1.91
CA SER A 10 22.00 15.35 -3.06
C SER A 10 21.38 13.98 -2.81
N GLU A 11 21.25 13.57 -1.54
CA GLU A 11 20.67 12.29 -1.13
C GLU A 11 19.17 12.41 -0.83
N LEU A 12 18.58 13.61 -0.99
CA LEU A 12 17.13 13.75 -0.89
C LEU A 12 16.48 12.88 -1.98
N GLY A 13 15.60 11.97 -1.55
CA GLY A 13 14.97 11.01 -2.45
C GLY A 13 14.20 11.67 -3.60
N HIS A 14 13.76 10.88 -4.57
CA HIS A 14 13.12 11.33 -5.82
C HIS A 14 11.98 12.36 -5.67
N ALA A 15 11.31 12.42 -4.51
CA ALA A 15 10.23 13.38 -4.22
C ALA A 15 10.68 14.60 -3.39
N GLN A 16 11.99 14.81 -3.18
CA GLN A 16 12.56 15.90 -2.36
C GLN A 16 11.91 16.02 -0.98
N ARG A 17 11.63 14.85 -0.37
CA ARG A 17 11.12 14.73 0.99
C ARG A 17 12.09 15.42 1.94
N ILE A 18 11.60 16.23 2.88
CA ILE A 18 12.44 16.95 3.88
C ILE A 18 12.03 16.65 5.32
N GLU A 19 11.09 15.72 5.54
CA GLU A 19 10.62 15.44 6.90
C GLU A 19 11.71 14.73 7.70
N ALA A 20 11.98 15.24 8.91
CA ALA A 20 12.96 14.63 9.81
C ALA A 20 12.67 13.15 10.09
N ASP A 21 11.38 12.78 10.12
CA ASP A 21 10.96 11.39 10.31
C ASP A 21 11.39 10.48 9.15
N TYR A 22 11.45 10.98 7.92
CA TYR A 22 11.88 10.18 6.77
C TYR A 22 13.36 9.81 6.86
N TYR A 23 14.19 10.72 7.37
CA TYR A 23 15.65 10.55 7.48
C TYR A 23 16.11 10.07 8.85
N ARG A 24 15.24 9.42 9.63
CA ARG A 24 15.66 8.77 10.88
C ARG A 24 16.72 7.70 10.58
N PRO A 25 17.78 7.55 11.40
CA PRO A 25 18.89 6.63 11.11
C PRO A 25 18.43 5.19 10.83
N HIS A 26 17.43 4.70 11.57
CA HIS A 26 16.83 3.38 11.37
C HIS A 26 16.23 3.19 9.96
N TYR A 27 15.55 4.20 9.40
CA TYR A 27 14.98 4.07 8.06
C TYR A 27 16.05 4.12 6.98
N LEU A 28 17.09 4.93 7.17
CA LEU A 28 18.25 4.97 6.27
C LEU A 28 18.98 3.62 6.23
N GLU A 29 19.16 2.99 7.39
CA GLU A 29 19.74 1.64 7.47
C GLU A 29 18.90 0.60 6.71
N VAL A 30 17.57 0.62 6.89
CA VAL A 30 16.66 -0.27 6.15
C VAL A 30 16.74 -0.01 4.64
N SER A 31 16.79 1.25 4.21
CA SER A 31 16.94 1.63 2.80
C SER A 31 18.24 1.07 2.21
N ALA A 32 19.38 1.28 2.87
CA ALA A 32 20.67 0.76 2.42
C ALA A 32 20.67 -0.78 2.32
N ARG A 33 20.02 -1.47 3.26
CA ARG A 33 19.86 -2.93 3.21
C ARG A 33 19.01 -3.39 2.02
N LEU A 34 17.93 -2.67 1.72
CA LEU A 34 17.05 -2.94 0.57
C LEU A 34 17.76 -2.73 -0.77
N GLU A 35 18.64 -1.73 -0.86
CA GLU A 35 19.48 -1.49 -2.03
C GLU A 35 20.53 -2.59 -2.22
N ALA A 36 21.19 -3.01 -1.15
CA ALA A 36 22.21 -4.06 -1.18
C ALA A 36 21.65 -5.40 -1.70
N VAL A 37 20.40 -5.75 -1.34
CA VAL A 37 19.73 -6.96 -1.84
C VAL A 37 19.11 -6.80 -3.23
N LYS A 38 19.27 -5.62 -3.87
CA LYS A 38 18.65 -5.28 -5.17
C LYS A 38 17.15 -5.54 -5.16
N SER A 39 16.49 -5.12 -4.08
CA SER A 39 15.04 -5.27 -3.95
C SER A 39 14.32 -4.54 -5.08
N VAL A 40 13.17 -5.07 -5.47
CA VAL A 40 12.30 -4.45 -6.46
C VAL A 40 11.13 -3.80 -5.73
N PRO A 41 10.84 -2.51 -5.98
CA PRO A 41 9.67 -1.86 -5.38
C PRO A 41 8.39 -2.60 -5.74
N LEU A 42 7.50 -2.78 -4.76
CA LEU A 42 6.20 -3.41 -4.99
C LEU A 42 5.37 -2.68 -6.04
N THR A 43 5.58 -1.36 -6.17
CA THR A 43 4.99 -0.50 -7.21
C THR A 43 5.32 -0.94 -8.64
N ARG A 44 6.39 -1.71 -8.85
CA ARG A 44 6.68 -2.30 -10.17
C ARG A 44 5.70 -3.41 -10.55
N HIS A 45 5.13 -4.07 -9.56
CA HIS A 45 4.19 -5.19 -9.75
C HIS A 45 2.73 -4.77 -9.54
N LEU A 46 2.50 -3.67 -8.82
CA LEU A 46 1.17 -3.12 -8.59
C LEU A 46 0.83 -2.08 -9.66
N GLY A 47 -0.08 -2.42 -10.57
CA GLY A 47 -0.62 -1.46 -11.54
C GLY A 47 -1.57 -0.43 -10.93
N TYR A 48 -2.11 -0.71 -9.75
CA TYR A 48 -3.07 0.14 -9.05
C TYR A 48 -3.06 -0.19 -7.55
N LEU A 49 -2.93 0.84 -6.72
CA LEU A 49 -3.01 0.76 -5.26
C LEU A 49 -3.70 2.03 -4.76
N THR A 50 -4.79 1.88 -4.02
CA THR A 50 -5.44 2.97 -3.29
C THR A 50 -5.63 2.58 -1.83
N ASP A 51 -6.01 3.54 -0.99
CA ASP A 51 -6.30 3.30 0.43
C ASP A 51 -7.63 2.53 0.64
N GLY A 52 -8.35 2.27 -0.45
CA GLY A 52 -9.54 1.44 -0.47
C GLY A 52 -10.81 2.22 -0.21
N THR A 53 -11.91 1.50 0.04
CA THR A 53 -13.19 2.13 0.31
C THR A 53 -13.33 2.52 1.78
N HIS A 54 -13.72 3.76 2.03
CA HIS A 54 -14.12 4.27 3.36
C HIS A 54 -15.61 4.04 3.65
N VAL A 55 -16.33 3.40 2.72
CA VAL A 55 -17.77 3.12 2.80
C VAL A 55 -18.01 1.64 2.53
N THR A 56 -18.88 1.02 3.32
CA THR A 56 -19.33 -0.35 3.06
C THR A 56 -20.05 -0.40 1.70
N PRO A 57 -19.59 -1.23 0.74
CA PRO A 57 -20.25 -1.33 -0.56
C PRO A 57 -21.64 -1.95 -0.45
N ASN A 58 -22.47 -1.68 -1.45
CA ASN A 58 -23.76 -2.36 -1.60
C ASN A 58 -23.54 -3.77 -2.15
N TYR A 59 -23.74 -4.78 -1.30
CA TYR A 59 -23.59 -6.17 -1.70
C TYR A 59 -24.77 -6.66 -2.53
N VAL A 60 -24.47 -7.44 -3.57
CA VAL A 60 -25.43 -8.10 -4.43
C VAL A 60 -25.17 -9.61 -4.45
N PRO A 61 -26.18 -10.45 -4.75
CA PRO A 61 -25.98 -11.91 -4.77
C PRO A 61 -24.99 -12.40 -5.83
N GLN A 62 -24.83 -11.65 -6.94
CA GLN A 62 -23.97 -11.99 -8.07
C GLN A 62 -23.41 -10.69 -8.67
N GLY A 63 -22.14 -10.70 -9.07
CA GLY A 63 -21.49 -9.52 -9.64
C GLY A 63 -19.96 -9.63 -9.62
N VAL A 64 -19.29 -8.50 -9.46
CA VAL A 64 -17.84 -8.43 -9.31
C VAL A 64 -17.46 -8.92 -7.91
N PRO A 65 -16.57 -9.91 -7.78
CA PRO A 65 -16.09 -10.38 -6.48
C PRO A 65 -15.46 -9.24 -5.68
N PHE A 66 -15.86 -9.11 -4.42
CA PHE A 66 -15.35 -8.09 -3.52
C PHE A 66 -14.72 -8.74 -2.29
N LEU A 67 -13.47 -8.36 -2.01
CA LEU A 67 -12.72 -8.77 -0.82
C LEU A 67 -12.35 -7.54 -0.02
N SER A 68 -12.59 -7.56 1.28
CA SER A 68 -12.11 -6.56 2.23
C SER A 68 -11.03 -7.15 3.14
N SER A 69 -10.48 -6.30 4.02
CA SER A 69 -9.53 -6.74 5.04
C SER A 69 -10.10 -7.80 6.00
N SER A 70 -11.43 -7.90 6.15
CA SER A 70 -12.06 -8.95 6.96
C SER A 70 -12.03 -10.33 6.30
N ASP A 71 -11.81 -10.38 4.99
CA ASP A 71 -11.84 -11.63 4.20
C ASP A 71 -10.44 -12.28 4.10
N ILE A 72 -9.45 -11.69 4.79
CA ILE A 72 -8.07 -12.13 4.86
C ILE A 72 -7.83 -12.69 6.28
N ASP A 73 -7.86 -14.02 6.42
CA ASP A 73 -7.34 -14.71 7.61
C ASP A 73 -5.80 -14.71 7.53
N PRO A 74 -5.00 -14.91 8.60
CA PRO A 74 -3.55 -14.70 8.59
C PRO A 74 -2.83 -15.26 7.35
N PHE A 75 -2.53 -14.37 6.39
CA PHE A 75 -1.90 -14.65 5.10
C PHE A 75 -2.65 -15.64 4.18
N ILE A 76 -3.95 -15.87 4.39
CA ILE A 76 -4.78 -16.76 3.58
C ILE A 76 -6.00 -15.99 3.07
N VAL A 77 -6.21 -16.04 1.76
CA VAL A 77 -7.46 -15.62 1.12
C VAL A 77 -8.29 -16.86 0.86
N SER A 78 -9.54 -16.87 1.32
CA SER A 78 -10.47 -17.96 1.03
C SER A 78 -10.64 -18.11 -0.49
N PRO A 79 -10.61 -19.33 -1.04
CA PRO A 79 -10.94 -19.55 -2.45
C PRO A 79 -12.43 -19.31 -2.75
N VAL A 80 -13.27 -19.27 -1.71
CA VAL A 80 -14.70 -19.00 -1.82
C VAL A 80 -14.96 -17.54 -1.49
N ILE A 81 -15.51 -16.81 -2.47
CA ILE A 81 -15.90 -15.40 -2.32
C ILE A 81 -17.42 -15.34 -2.16
N GLU A 82 -17.87 -14.80 -1.03
CA GLU A 82 -19.30 -14.71 -0.69
C GLU A 82 -19.91 -13.34 -1.00
N LYS A 83 -19.07 -12.29 -1.09
CA LYS A 83 -19.49 -10.91 -1.28
C LYS A 83 -19.23 -10.46 -2.71
N PHE A 84 -20.26 -9.91 -3.33
CA PHE A 84 -20.18 -9.34 -4.67
C PHE A 84 -20.73 -7.92 -4.68
N ILE A 85 -20.23 -7.09 -5.60
CA ILE A 85 -20.73 -5.74 -5.86
C ILE A 85 -21.14 -5.62 -7.32
N SER A 86 -21.99 -4.63 -7.65
CA SER A 86 -22.33 -4.36 -9.05
C SER A 86 -21.13 -3.78 -9.81
N GLU A 87 -21.14 -3.88 -11.13
CA GLU A 87 -20.10 -3.29 -11.97
C GLU A 87 -20.04 -1.76 -11.84
N ALA A 88 -21.21 -1.11 -11.71
CA ALA A 88 -21.30 0.32 -11.45
C ALA A 88 -20.64 0.70 -10.11
N GLU A 89 -20.85 -0.10 -9.07
CA GLU A 89 -20.22 0.12 -7.76
C GLU A 89 -18.71 -0.12 -7.84
N HIS A 90 -18.26 -1.16 -8.56
CA HIS A 90 -16.84 -1.41 -8.78
C HIS A 90 -16.14 -0.23 -9.46
N LEU A 91 -16.74 0.32 -10.52
CA LEU A 91 -16.21 1.50 -11.22
C LEU A 91 -16.17 2.73 -10.31
N ARG A 92 -17.18 2.93 -9.46
CA ARG A 92 -17.22 4.01 -8.48
C ARG A 92 -16.08 3.90 -7.47
N LEU A 93 -15.82 2.69 -6.97
CA LEU A 93 -14.78 2.41 -5.96
C LEU A 93 -13.36 2.38 -6.54
N ARG A 94 -13.19 2.18 -7.86
CA ARG A 94 -11.89 2.19 -8.56
C ARG A 94 -11.21 3.57 -8.61
N HIS A 95 -11.85 4.61 -8.11
CA HIS A 95 -11.28 5.96 -8.06
C HIS A 95 -11.19 6.52 -6.63
N CYS A 96 -11.55 5.71 -5.64
CA CYS A 96 -11.33 6.01 -4.23
C CYS A 96 -9.92 5.58 -3.84
#